data_AF-A0A0T6BF14-F1
#
_entry.id   AF-A0A0T6BF14-F1
#
_cell.length_a   1.000
_cell.length_b   1.000
_cell.length_c   1.000
_cell.angle_alpha   90.00
_cell.angle_beta   90.00
_cell.angle_gamma   90.00
#
_symmetry.space_group_name_H-M   'P 1'
#
loop_
_entity.id
_entity.type
_entity.pdbx_description
1 polymer ?
#
loop_
_entity_poly.entity_id
_entity_poly.type
_entity_poly.pdbx_seq_one_letter_code
_entity_poly.pdbx_strand_id
1 'polypeptide(L)'
;QKDQWSLKGNLQQWVKDFKLVEWGPMSLFPEYLEMVLQYGFVTIFVAAFPLAPFFALLNNILEMRLDARKLLTFYRRPVTQRVRDIGVWYRILDSIGKLSVVTNGFIIAFTSNFIPRLVYTIAYNDNHTLDGYLNHALAYFNTSDFQVLSFPNQSETQHEICRYPDYREPPWISRDYERTSTFWHILAARLAFVVVFENFVAFVMIMVNKCNLNYDLIKRKKVI
;
A
#
# COMPACT_ATOMS: atom_id res chain seq x y z
N GLN A 1 -61.44 3.41 29.90
CA GLN A 1 -60.63 4.47 29.23
C GLN A 1 -59.53 5.06 30.12
N LYS A 2 -59.00 4.27 31.09
CA LYS A 2 -57.86 4.67 31.95
C LYS A 2 -56.60 3.81 31.73
N ASP A 3 -56.67 2.83 30.83
CA ASP A 3 -55.59 1.83 30.65
C ASP A 3 -54.58 2.20 29.55
N GLN A 4 -54.82 3.30 28.82
CA GLN A 4 -53.96 3.71 27.71
C GLN A 4 -52.83 4.68 28.13
N TRP A 5 -52.87 5.22 29.35
CA TRP A 5 -51.89 6.19 29.88
C TRP A 5 -50.86 5.58 30.86
N SER A 6 -50.95 4.28 31.15
CA SER A 6 -49.97 3.52 31.98
C SER A 6 -48.93 2.77 31.15
N LEU A 7 -48.76 3.10 29.86
CA LEU A 7 -47.80 2.43 28.96
C LEU A 7 -46.37 2.99 29.04
N LYS A 8 -46.11 3.95 29.93
CA LYS A 8 -44.75 4.32 30.38
C LYS A 8 -44.27 3.46 31.56
N GLY A 9 -44.92 2.33 31.84
CA GLY A 9 -44.38 1.31 32.72
C GLY A 9 -43.04 0.81 32.18
N ASN A 10 -42.04 0.68 33.04
CA ASN A 10 -40.75 0.09 32.72
C ASN A 10 -40.94 -1.22 31.93
N LEU A 11 -40.73 -1.17 30.61
CA LEU A 11 -40.77 -2.37 29.77
C LEU A 11 -39.83 -3.42 30.37
N GLN A 12 -40.31 -4.67 30.49
CA GLN A 12 -39.47 -5.77 30.97
C GLN A 12 -38.21 -5.91 30.10
N GLN A 13 -37.07 -6.18 30.72
CA GLN A 13 -35.76 -6.13 30.06
C GLN A 13 -35.68 -7.04 28.82
N TRP A 14 -36.23 -8.24 28.88
CA TRP A 14 -36.24 -9.18 27.75
C TRP A 14 -36.97 -8.63 26.52
N VAL A 15 -38.02 -7.81 26.69
CA VAL A 15 -38.74 -7.16 25.59
C VAL A 15 -37.90 -6.05 24.94
N LYS A 16 -37.06 -5.36 25.74
CA LYS A 16 -36.10 -4.39 25.21
C LYS A 16 -35.00 -5.08 24.42
N ASP A 17 -34.45 -6.17 24.97
CA ASP A 17 -33.38 -6.93 24.35
C ASP A 17 -33.82 -7.68 23.08
N PHE A 18 -35.09 -8.09 23.00
CA PHE A 18 -35.67 -8.73 21.81
C PHE A 18 -35.76 -7.79 20.60
N LYS A 19 -35.76 -6.46 20.81
CA LYS A 19 -35.78 -5.47 19.73
C LYS A 19 -34.39 -5.19 19.14
N LEU A 20 -33.32 -5.67 19.79
CA LEU A 20 -31.93 -5.47 19.34
C LEU A 20 -31.57 -6.47 18.24
N VAL A 21 -30.52 -6.16 17.48
CA VAL A 21 -30.01 -7.04 16.42
C VAL A 21 -29.40 -8.30 17.03
N GLU A 22 -29.75 -9.46 16.47
CA GLU A 22 -29.18 -10.73 16.91
C GLU A 22 -27.74 -10.92 16.42
N TRP A 23 -26.89 -11.46 17.29
CA TRP A 23 -25.51 -11.78 16.96
C TRP A 23 -25.43 -13.09 16.17
N GLY A 24 -25.34 -13.00 14.85
CA GLY A 24 -25.20 -14.16 13.97
C GLY A 24 -23.80 -14.80 14.01
N PRO A 25 -23.64 -16.01 13.44
CA PRO A 25 -22.35 -16.72 13.42
C PRO A 25 -21.26 -16.02 12.58
N MET A 26 -21.65 -15.13 11.65
CA MET A 26 -20.72 -14.35 10.80
C MET A 26 -20.69 -12.85 11.13
N SER A 27 -21.20 -12.44 12.29
CA SER A 27 -21.23 -11.01 12.70
C SER A 27 -19.83 -10.38 12.77
N LEU A 28 -18.79 -11.15 13.10
CA LEU A 28 -17.40 -10.68 13.17
C LEU A 28 -16.70 -10.61 11.82
N PHE A 29 -17.21 -11.29 10.80
CA PHE A 29 -16.59 -11.31 9.47
C PHE A 29 -16.39 -9.91 8.87
N PRO A 30 -17.42 -9.03 8.79
CA PRO A 30 -17.25 -7.68 8.25
C PRO A 30 -16.28 -6.83 9.08
N GLU A 31 -16.29 -6.97 10.41
CA GLU A 31 -15.39 -6.20 11.30
C GLU A 31 -13.92 -6.58 11.04
N TYR A 32 -13.62 -7.88 10.92
CA TYR A 32 -12.26 -8.32 10.57
C TYR A 32 -11.88 -7.95 9.14
N LEU A 33 -12.82 -8.01 8.20
CA LEU A 33 -12.56 -7.62 6.81
C LEU A 33 -12.14 -6.16 6.72
N GLU A 34 -12.83 -5.27 7.43
CA GLU A 34 -12.50 -3.85 7.48
C GLU A 34 -11.08 -3.62 8.02
N MET A 35 -10.74 -4.24 9.16
CA MET A 35 -9.39 -4.16 9.73
C MET A 35 -8.31 -4.68 8.78
N VAL A 36 -8.57 -5.79 8.09
CA VAL A 36 -7.63 -6.40 7.14
C VAL A 36 -7.43 -5.53 5.89
N LEU A 37 -8.51 -4.94 5.37
CA LEU A 37 -8.43 -4.00 4.25
C LEU A 37 -7.61 -2.76 4.62
N GLN A 38 -7.85 -2.19 5.80
CA GLN A 38 -7.07 -1.06 6.29
C GLN A 38 -5.58 -1.42 6.44
N TYR A 39 -5.28 -2.59 7.02
CA TYR A 39 -3.91 -3.10 7.10
C TYR A 39 -3.28 -3.26 5.71
N GLY A 40 -4.02 -3.78 4.74
CA GLY A 40 -3.58 -3.92 3.35
C GLY A 40 -3.23 -2.59 2.71
N PHE A 41 -4.12 -1.59 2.81
CA PHE A 41 -3.86 -0.25 2.27
C PHE A 41 -2.63 0.40 2.87
N VAL A 42 -2.46 0.29 4.20
CA VAL A 42 -1.32 0.86 4.90
C VAL A 42 -0.03 0.17 4.48
N THR A 43 0.00 -1.17 4.46
CA THR A 43 1.25 -1.91 4.25
C THR A 43 1.67 -1.99 2.79
N ILE A 44 0.75 -2.17 1.84
CA ILE A 44 1.09 -2.36 0.41
C ILE A 44 1.59 -1.05 -0.23
N PHE A 45 1.07 0.10 0.22
CA PHE A 45 1.31 1.40 -0.41
C PHE A 45 2.11 2.38 0.46
N VAL A 46 2.75 1.91 1.53
CA VAL A 46 3.51 2.77 2.45
C VAL A 46 4.64 3.52 1.74
N ALA A 47 5.29 2.90 0.74
CA ALA A 47 6.36 3.54 -0.03
C ALA A 47 5.89 4.74 -0.85
N ALA A 48 4.61 4.77 -1.26
CA ALA A 48 4.03 5.88 -2.00
C ALA A 48 3.48 6.97 -1.08
N PHE A 49 2.90 6.59 0.06
CA PHE A 49 2.28 7.53 1.00
C PHE A 49 2.72 7.27 2.45
N PRO A 50 3.75 7.99 2.95
CA PRO A 50 4.31 7.74 4.28
C PRO A 50 3.37 8.14 5.44
N LEU A 51 2.34 8.96 5.18
CA LEU A 51 1.37 9.39 6.20
C LEU A 51 0.20 8.41 6.37
N ALA A 52 0.10 7.35 5.56
CA ALA A 52 -0.98 6.35 5.67
C ALA A 52 -1.13 5.76 7.09
N PRO A 53 -0.05 5.39 7.81
CA PRO A 53 -0.16 4.84 9.16
C PRO A 53 -0.77 5.82 10.16
N PHE A 54 -0.58 7.13 9.97
CA PHE A 54 -1.18 8.14 10.85
C PHE A 54 -2.70 8.20 10.69
N PHE A 55 -3.20 8.18 9.45
CA PHE A 55 -4.64 8.13 9.19
C PHE A 55 -5.26 6.81 9.68
N ALA A 56 -4.56 5.71 9.51
CA ALA A 56 -4.98 4.42 10.05
C ALA A 56 -5.07 4.41 11.58
N LEU A 57 -4.12 5.06 12.27
CA LEU A 57 -4.17 5.19 13.72
C LEU A 57 -5.38 6.01 14.18
N LEU A 58 -5.65 7.14 13.51
CA LEU A 58 -6.82 7.96 13.82
C LEU A 58 -8.12 7.18 13.58
N ASN A 59 -8.19 6.44 12.46
CA ASN A 59 -9.34 5.59 12.15
C ASN A 59 -9.53 4.53 13.24
N ASN A 60 -8.47 3.81 13.62
CA ASN A 60 -8.52 2.78 14.66
C ASN A 60 -9.02 3.31 16.02
N ILE A 61 -8.64 4.53 16.40
CA ILE A 61 -9.11 5.14 17.67
C ILE A 61 -10.62 5.41 17.63
N LEU A 62 -11.13 5.92 16.51
CA LEU A 62 -12.55 6.18 16.35
C LEU A 62 -13.33 4.86 16.25
N GLU A 63 -12.84 3.92 15.45
CA GLU A 63 -13.46 2.63 15.20
C GLU A 63 -13.62 1.82 16.49
N MET A 64 -12.57 1.76 17.32
CA MET A 64 -12.65 1.11 18.63
C MET A 64 -13.80 1.65 19.51
N ARG A 65 -14.11 2.95 19.43
CA ARG A 65 -15.21 3.55 20.21
C ARG A 65 -16.56 3.29 19.56
N LEU A 66 -16.63 3.35 18.24
CA LEU A 66 -17.85 3.08 17.48
C LEU A 66 -18.27 1.63 17.63
N ASP A 67 -17.34 0.68 17.51
CA ASP A 67 -17.56 -0.74 17.74
C ASP A 67 -18.01 -1.05 19.17
N ALA A 68 -17.38 -0.44 20.17
CA ALA A 68 -17.81 -0.59 21.55
C ALA A 68 -19.25 -0.09 21.76
N ARG A 69 -19.58 1.08 21.20
CA ARG A 69 -20.95 1.63 21.27
C ARG A 69 -21.94 0.74 20.52
N LYS A 70 -21.53 0.19 19.38
CA LYS A 70 -22.32 -0.69 18.53
C LYS A 70 -22.69 -1.97 19.26
N LEU A 71 -21.72 -2.63 19.88
CA LEU A 71 -21.92 -3.84 20.69
C LEU A 71 -22.78 -3.59 21.94
N LEU A 72 -22.63 -2.43 22.59
CA LEU A 72 -23.36 -2.12 23.82
C LEU A 72 -24.81 -1.64 23.59
N THR A 73 -25.10 -1.00 22.45
CA THR A 73 -26.38 -0.31 22.22
C THR A 73 -27.26 -0.96 21.16
N PHE A 74 -26.68 -1.58 20.12
CA PHE A 74 -27.45 -2.07 18.97
C PHE A 74 -27.59 -3.60 18.90
N TYR A 75 -26.67 -4.34 19.52
CA TYR A 75 -26.70 -5.80 19.52
C TYR A 75 -27.23 -6.39 20.82
N ARG A 76 -27.97 -7.50 20.69
CA ARG A 76 -28.29 -8.36 21.84
C ARG A 76 -27.02 -9.03 22.33
N ARG A 77 -26.91 -9.24 23.65
CA ARG A 77 -25.74 -9.86 24.28
C ARG A 77 -25.39 -11.20 23.59
N PRO A 78 -24.19 -11.33 22.99
CA PRO A 78 -23.78 -12.57 22.36
C PRO A 78 -23.42 -13.63 23.39
N VAL A 79 -23.52 -14.90 22.99
CA VAL A 79 -23.02 -16.02 23.80
C VAL A 79 -21.50 -16.03 23.70
N THR A 80 -20.83 -16.08 24.84
CA THR A 80 -19.37 -16.08 24.92
C THR A 80 -18.81 -17.38 24.36
N GLN A 81 -17.92 -17.28 23.37
CA GLN A 81 -17.20 -18.43 22.83
C GLN A 81 -15.72 -18.30 23.19
N ARG A 82 -15.11 -19.38 23.70
CA ARG A 82 -13.66 -19.44 23.93
C ARG A 82 -12.97 -19.88 22.64
N VAL A 83 -12.09 -19.05 22.11
CA VAL A 83 -11.31 -19.32 20.91
C VAL A 83 -9.82 -19.14 21.24
N ARG A 84 -8.95 -19.97 20.68
CA ARG A 84 -7.50 -19.91 20.93
C ARG A 84 -6.81 -18.81 20.10
N ASP A 85 -7.26 -18.61 18.86
CA ASP A 85 -6.63 -17.73 17.87
C ASP A 85 -7.69 -16.99 17.05
N ILE A 86 -7.26 -15.95 16.32
CA ILE A 86 -8.11 -15.22 15.36
C ILE A 86 -8.48 -16.06 14.11
N GLY A 87 -7.93 -17.27 13.98
CA GLY A 87 -8.25 -18.21 12.90
C GLY A 87 -7.57 -17.88 11.57
N VAL A 88 -8.34 -17.98 10.47
CA VAL A 88 -7.83 -17.80 9.09
C VAL A 88 -7.26 -16.40 8.84
N TRP A 89 -7.76 -15.39 9.55
CA TRP A 89 -7.32 -14.01 9.41
C TRP A 89 -5.82 -13.81 9.65
N TYR A 90 -5.21 -14.59 10.54
CA TYR A 90 -3.76 -14.56 10.74
C TYR A 90 -3.00 -14.93 9.47
N ARG A 91 -3.44 -15.99 8.77
CA ARG A 91 -2.81 -16.43 7.51
C ARG A 91 -3.00 -15.40 6.40
N ILE A 92 -4.15 -14.70 6.40
CA ILE A 92 -4.43 -13.63 5.44
C ILE A 92 -3.49 -12.44 5.70
N LEU A 93 -3.37 -11.98 6.95
CA LEU A 93 -2.47 -10.89 7.33
C LEU A 93 -1.00 -11.22 7.03
N ASP A 94 -0.56 -12.44 7.31
CA ASP A 94 0.79 -12.92 6.97
C ASP A 94 1.03 -12.92 5.45
N SER A 95 0.04 -13.36 4.67
CA SER A 95 0.11 -13.34 3.20
C SER A 95 0.17 -11.91 2.64
N ILE A 96 -0.66 -11.00 3.17
CA ILE A 96 -0.63 -9.57 2.82
C ILE A 96 0.71 -8.95 3.20
N GLY A 97 1.27 -9.29 4.36
CA GLY A 97 2.58 -8.81 4.80
C GLY A 97 3.70 -9.22 3.85
N LYS A 98 3.70 -10.47 3.38
CA LYS A 98 4.67 -10.95 2.39
C LYS A 98 4.49 -10.28 1.02
N LEU A 99 3.25 -10.14 0.56
CA LEU A 99 2.92 -9.46 -0.69
C LEU A 99 3.32 -7.98 -0.65
N SER A 100 3.13 -7.32 0.48
CA SER A 100 3.51 -5.92 0.71
C SER A 100 4.99 -5.66 0.48
N VAL A 101 5.89 -6.59 0.86
CA VAL A 101 7.33 -6.45 0.62
C VAL A 101 7.63 -6.39 -0.88
N VAL A 102 7.04 -7.30 -1.65
CA VAL A 102 7.18 -7.37 -3.11
C VAL A 102 6.64 -6.09 -3.75
N THR A 103 5.39 -5.71 -3.43
CA THR A 103 4.76 -4.53 -4.04
C THR A 103 5.52 -3.24 -3.73
N ASN A 104 5.98 -3.04 -2.50
CA ASN A 104 6.78 -1.86 -2.16
C ASN A 104 8.11 -1.83 -2.90
N GLY A 105 8.77 -2.98 -3.10
CA GLY A 105 9.97 -3.08 -3.94
C GLY A 105 9.71 -2.60 -5.37
N PHE A 106 8.61 -3.06 -5.98
CA PHE A 106 8.19 -2.62 -7.31
C PHE A 106 7.82 -1.13 -7.38
N ILE A 107 7.09 -0.61 -6.38
CA ILE A 107 6.74 0.83 -6.30
C ILE A 107 8.01 1.69 -6.29
N ILE A 108 8.99 1.33 -5.46
CA ILE A 108 10.26 2.06 -5.37
C ILE A 108 11.04 1.95 -6.69
N ALA A 109 11.08 0.77 -7.33
CA ALA A 109 11.85 0.57 -8.55
C ALA A 109 11.25 1.28 -9.77
N PHE A 110 9.93 1.18 -9.96
CA PHE A 110 9.27 1.60 -11.20
C PHE A 110 8.57 2.95 -11.10
N THR A 111 7.96 3.28 -9.96
CA THR A 111 7.23 4.54 -9.78
C THR A 111 8.15 5.67 -9.35
N SER A 112 9.20 5.37 -8.58
CA SER A 112 10.15 6.40 -8.14
C SER A 112 11.19 6.72 -9.21
N ASN A 113 11.61 7.99 -9.24
CA ASN A 113 12.79 8.43 -9.99
C ASN A 113 14.11 8.13 -9.28
N PHE A 114 14.09 7.33 -8.20
CA PHE A 114 15.27 6.98 -7.44
C PHE A 114 16.29 6.19 -8.27
N ILE A 115 15.88 5.10 -8.93
CA ILE A 115 16.80 4.23 -9.68
C ILE A 115 17.43 4.95 -10.88
N PRO A 116 16.68 5.66 -11.76
CA PRO A 116 17.28 6.36 -12.89
C PRO A 116 18.27 7.45 -12.46
N ARG A 117 17.97 8.18 -11.37
CA ARG A 117 18.89 9.18 -10.80
C ARG A 117 20.17 8.54 -10.28
N LEU A 118 20.05 7.43 -9.56
CA LEU A 118 21.20 6.68 -9.05
C LEU A 118 22.10 6.18 -10.18
N VAL A 119 21.50 5.59 -11.22
CA VAL A 119 22.22 5.09 -12.41
C VAL A 119 22.92 6.24 -13.12
N TYR A 120 22.26 7.38 -13.31
CA TYR A 120 22.87 8.56 -13.92
C TYR A 120 24.09 9.05 -13.12
N THR A 121 23.91 9.22 -11.81
CA THR A 121 24.96 9.70 -10.92
C THR A 121 26.17 8.77 -10.88
N ILE A 122 25.98 7.46 -10.89
CA ILE A 122 27.09 6.49 -10.75
C ILE A 122 27.74 6.17 -12.10
N ALA A 123 26.96 6.00 -13.16
CA ALA A 123 27.44 5.43 -14.41
C ALA A 123 27.66 6.45 -15.54
N TYR A 124 27.02 7.63 -15.48
CA TYR A 124 27.04 8.59 -16.59
C TYR A 124 27.62 9.96 -16.22
N ASN A 125 27.68 10.33 -14.94
CA ASN A 125 28.26 11.59 -14.49
C ASN A 125 29.54 11.37 -13.68
N ASP A 126 30.67 11.85 -14.20
CA ASP A 126 31.99 11.75 -13.56
C ASP A 126 32.04 12.49 -12.21
N ASN A 127 31.27 13.57 -12.07
CA ASN A 127 31.25 14.37 -10.84
C ASN A 127 30.31 13.80 -9.76
N HIS A 128 29.59 12.70 -10.05
CA HIS A 128 28.57 12.12 -9.17
C HIS A 128 27.54 13.13 -8.65
N THR A 129 27.25 14.17 -9.44
CA THR A 129 26.19 15.14 -9.15
C THR A 129 24.92 14.82 -9.94
N LEU A 130 23.83 15.53 -9.65
CA LEU A 130 22.60 15.46 -10.44
C LEU A 130 22.53 16.55 -11.53
N ASP A 131 23.63 17.27 -11.74
CA ASP A 131 23.67 18.35 -12.73
C ASP A 131 23.50 17.77 -14.13
N GLY A 132 22.68 18.41 -14.96
CA GLY A 132 22.33 17.91 -16.29
C GLY A 132 21.38 16.69 -16.35
N TYR A 133 20.94 16.14 -15.21
CA TYR A 133 20.04 14.96 -15.20
C TYR A 133 18.76 15.16 -16.02
N LEU A 134 18.12 16.33 -15.90
CA LEU A 134 16.90 16.65 -16.65
C LEU A 134 17.13 16.63 -18.16
N ASN A 135 18.30 17.08 -18.62
CA ASN A 135 18.65 17.05 -20.04
C ASN A 135 18.92 15.63 -20.55
N HIS A 136 19.42 14.74 -19.68
CA HIS A 136 19.65 13.33 -19.99
C HIS A 136 18.36 12.48 -19.94
N ALA A 137 17.43 12.82 -19.06
CA ALA A 137 16.19 12.06 -18.85
C ALA A 137 15.08 12.37 -19.88
N LEU A 138 15.30 13.37 -20.75
CA LEU A 138 14.33 13.82 -21.74
C LEU A 138 14.80 13.46 -23.17
N ALA A 139 13.98 12.72 -23.90
CA ALA A 139 14.18 12.42 -25.31
C ALA A 139 13.69 13.59 -26.19
N TYR A 140 14.31 13.76 -27.35
CA TYR A 140 13.92 14.75 -28.35
C TYR A 140 12.88 14.16 -29.31
N PHE A 141 11.87 14.94 -29.66
CA PHE A 141 10.85 14.60 -30.65
C PHE A 141 10.66 15.72 -31.64
N ASN A 142 10.70 15.40 -32.94
CA ASN A 142 10.44 16.37 -33.99
C ASN A 142 8.93 16.48 -34.21
N THR A 143 8.39 17.70 -34.13
CA THR A 143 6.94 17.91 -34.25
C THR A 143 6.41 17.67 -35.67
N SER A 144 7.29 17.57 -36.69
CA SER A 144 6.89 17.13 -38.02
C SER A 144 6.42 15.67 -38.08
N ASP A 145 6.83 14.84 -37.11
CA ASP A 145 6.63 13.39 -37.17
C ASP A 145 5.32 12.95 -36.49
N PHE A 146 4.47 13.92 -36.12
CA PHE A 146 3.13 13.64 -35.61
C PHE A 146 2.24 12.99 -36.68
N GLN A 147 1.48 11.99 -36.26
CA GLN A 147 0.39 11.45 -37.10
C GLN A 147 -0.70 12.51 -37.28
N VAL A 148 -1.32 12.54 -38.46
CA VAL A 148 -2.30 13.57 -38.88
C VAL A 148 -3.42 13.78 -37.85
N LEU A 149 -3.84 12.71 -37.14
CA LEU A 149 -4.93 12.76 -36.16
C LEU A 149 -4.48 13.15 -34.74
N SER A 150 -3.18 13.19 -34.47
CA SER A 150 -2.62 13.44 -33.13
C SER A 150 -2.01 14.84 -33.00
N PHE A 151 -2.14 15.67 -34.04
CA PHE A 151 -1.58 17.01 -34.04
C PHE A 151 -2.32 17.92 -33.03
N PRO A 152 -1.61 18.71 -32.21
CA PRO A 152 -2.24 19.60 -31.23
C PRO A 152 -3.02 20.73 -31.93
N ASN A 153 -4.28 20.92 -31.54
CA ASN A 153 -5.19 21.91 -32.13
C ASN A 153 -4.86 23.38 -31.80
N GLN A 154 -3.93 23.64 -30.87
CA GLN A 154 -3.56 25.00 -30.43
C GLN A 154 -2.07 25.24 -30.69
N SER A 155 -1.79 25.83 -31.85
CA SER A 155 -0.46 26.26 -32.28
C SER A 155 -0.10 27.62 -31.68
N GLU A 156 0.11 27.71 -30.36
CA GLU A 156 0.61 28.96 -29.76
C GLU A 156 2.13 29.11 -29.89
N THR A 157 2.85 28.06 -30.29
CA THR A 157 4.26 28.15 -30.69
C THR A 157 4.58 27.00 -31.64
N GLN A 158 5.01 27.33 -32.87
CA GLN A 158 5.59 26.34 -33.79
C GLN A 158 7.00 25.97 -33.28
N HIS A 159 7.06 25.14 -32.25
CA HIS A 159 8.31 24.55 -31.81
C HIS A 159 8.67 23.38 -32.71
N GLU A 160 9.82 23.45 -33.37
CA GLU A 160 10.33 22.36 -34.23
C GLU A 160 10.61 21.09 -33.43
N ILE A 161 11.08 21.22 -32.19
CA ILE A 161 11.46 20.09 -31.34
C ILE A 161 10.79 20.21 -29.97
N CYS A 162 10.16 19.13 -29.52
CA CYS A 162 9.65 18.98 -28.17
C CYS A 162 10.39 17.86 -27.41
N ARG A 163 10.24 17.85 -26.07
CA ARG A 163 10.94 16.91 -25.19
C ARG A 163 9.94 16.16 -24.33
N TYR A 164 10.15 14.85 -24.17
CA TYR A 164 9.28 13.97 -23.37
C TYR A 164 10.12 13.03 -22.50
N PRO A 165 9.59 12.59 -21.34
CA PRO A 165 10.32 11.73 -20.41
C PRO A 165 10.39 10.30 -20.95
N ASP A 166 11.45 10.01 -21.72
CA ASP A 166 11.76 8.67 -22.18
C ASP A 166 13.25 8.56 -22.55
N TYR A 167 13.75 7.32 -22.64
CA TYR A 167 15.12 7.02 -23.07
C TYR A 167 15.11 6.47 -24.49
N ARG A 168 15.11 7.38 -25.47
CA ARG A 168 15.09 7.06 -26.90
C ARG A 168 16.10 7.92 -27.65
N GLU A 169 16.55 7.38 -28.77
CA GLU A 169 17.48 8.08 -29.67
C GLU A 169 16.80 9.32 -30.29
N PRO A 170 17.58 10.40 -30.50
CA PRO A 170 17.09 11.61 -31.12
C PRO A 170 16.84 11.44 -32.64
N PRO A 171 16.05 12.33 -33.26
CA PRO A 171 15.59 12.20 -34.65
C PRO A 171 16.68 12.38 -35.72
N TRP A 172 17.85 12.92 -35.38
CA TRP A 172 18.95 13.15 -36.33
C TRP A 172 19.91 11.95 -36.49
N ILE A 173 19.65 10.83 -35.80
CA ILE A 173 20.45 9.60 -35.87
C ILE A 173 19.72 8.57 -36.75
N SER A 174 20.45 7.68 -37.42
CA SER A 174 19.90 6.67 -38.36
C SER A 174 18.85 5.71 -37.77
N ARG A 175 18.73 5.63 -36.45
CA ARG A 175 17.74 4.83 -35.71
C ARG A 175 16.90 5.78 -34.88
N ASP A 176 16.04 6.53 -35.54
CA ASP A 176 15.18 7.52 -34.92
C ASP A 176 14.17 6.85 -33.98
N TYR A 177 13.98 7.45 -32.79
CA TYR A 177 12.98 7.03 -31.80
C TYR A 177 13.10 5.59 -31.25
N GLU A 178 14.18 4.87 -31.58
CA GLU A 178 14.51 3.57 -31.02
C GLU A 178 14.96 3.68 -29.55
N ARG A 179 14.87 2.57 -28.82
CA ARG A 179 15.26 2.49 -27.40
C ARG A 179 16.78 2.52 -27.26
N THR A 180 17.31 3.51 -26.56
CA THR A 180 18.74 3.64 -26.27
C THR A 180 19.23 2.54 -25.32
N SER A 181 20.53 2.21 -25.35
CA SER A 181 21.12 1.27 -24.39
C SER A 181 20.93 1.70 -22.92
N THR A 182 20.84 3.00 -22.65
CA THR A 182 20.55 3.57 -21.32
C THR A 182 19.24 3.08 -20.74
N PHE A 183 18.20 2.92 -21.57
CA PHE A 183 16.91 2.34 -21.19
C PHE A 183 17.07 0.95 -20.59
N TRP A 184 17.84 0.09 -21.26
CA TRP A 184 18.07 -1.29 -20.84
C TRP A 184 18.92 -1.37 -19.57
N HIS A 185 19.92 -0.50 -19.42
CA HIS A 185 20.71 -0.41 -18.17
C HIS A 185 19.83 -0.02 -16.98
N ILE A 186 18.94 0.97 -17.16
CA ILE A 186 18.01 1.40 -16.12
C ILE A 186 17.00 0.30 -15.80
N LEU A 187 16.47 -0.39 -16.81
CA LEU A 187 15.56 -1.52 -16.61
C LEU A 187 16.22 -2.66 -15.84
N ALA A 188 17.45 -3.03 -16.21
CA ALA A 188 18.23 -4.03 -15.50
C ALA A 188 18.49 -3.61 -14.05
N ALA A 189 18.86 -2.35 -13.81
CA ALA A 189 19.08 -1.82 -12.47
C ALA A 189 17.79 -1.85 -11.62
N ARG A 190 16.62 -1.54 -12.21
CA ARG A 190 15.32 -1.63 -11.53
C ARG A 190 15.03 -3.07 -11.09
N LEU A 191 15.21 -4.05 -11.98
CA LEU A 191 14.96 -5.46 -11.65
C LEU A 191 15.96 -5.99 -10.62
N ALA A 192 17.24 -5.64 -10.76
CA ALA A 192 18.27 -6.01 -9.78
C ALA A 192 17.97 -5.43 -8.40
N PHE A 193 17.53 -4.17 -8.33
CA PHE A 193 17.12 -3.53 -7.09
C PHE A 193 15.97 -4.28 -6.40
N VAL A 194 14.93 -4.68 -7.13
CA VAL A 194 13.79 -5.43 -6.57
C VAL A 194 14.29 -6.73 -5.93
N VAL A 195 15.12 -7.50 -6.64
CA VAL A 195 15.66 -8.76 -6.13
C VAL A 195 16.49 -8.54 -4.86
N VAL A 196 17.40 -7.55 -4.86
CA VAL A 196 18.24 -7.26 -3.69
C VAL A 196 17.39 -6.79 -2.50
N PHE A 197 16.43 -5.91 -2.75
CA PHE A 197 15.52 -5.38 -1.73
C PHE A 197 14.69 -6.49 -1.09
N GLU A 198 14.08 -7.36 -1.90
CA GLU A 198 13.28 -8.48 -1.42
C GLU A 198 14.10 -9.46 -0.59
N ASN A 199 15.29 -9.86 -1.07
CA ASN A 199 16.17 -10.77 -0.34
C ASN A 199 16.65 -10.16 0.98
N PHE A 200 16.98 -8.87 0.99
CA PHE A 200 17.38 -8.15 2.20
C PHE A 200 16.24 -8.12 3.23
N VAL A 201 15.04 -7.73 2.82
CA VAL A 201 13.88 -7.69 3.73
C VAL A 201 13.53 -9.10 4.23
N ALA A 202 13.54 -10.11 3.36
CA ALA A 202 13.31 -11.50 3.75
C ALA A 202 14.33 -11.98 4.79
N PHE A 203 15.61 -11.66 4.60
CA PHE A 203 16.67 -11.96 5.57
C PHE A 203 16.41 -11.30 6.93
N VAL A 204 16.08 -10.01 6.94
CA VAL A 204 15.74 -9.28 8.17
C VAL A 204 14.53 -9.90 8.87
N MET A 205 13.47 -10.23 8.12
CA MET A 205 12.28 -10.86 8.69
C MET A 205 12.59 -12.23 9.33
N ILE A 206 13.43 -13.04 8.70
CA ILE A 206 13.89 -14.33 9.27
C ILE A 206 14.66 -14.11 10.56
N MET A 207 15.56 -13.11 10.59
CA MET A 207 16.32 -12.75 11.79
C MET A 207 15.42 -12.30 12.93
N VAL A 208 14.43 -11.44 12.66
CA VAL A 208 13.45 -10.96 13.64
C VAL A 208 12.64 -12.13 14.21
N ASN A 209 12.12 -13.01 13.35
CA ASN A 209 11.33 -14.16 13.78
C ASN A 209 12.15 -15.12 14.66
N LYS A 210 13.42 -15.35 14.30
CA LYS A 210 14.34 -16.17 15.08
C LYS A 210 14.66 -15.53 16.43
N CYS A 211 14.81 -14.20 16.48
CA CYS A 211 15.03 -13.46 17.72
C CYS A 211 13.84 -13.57 18.67
N ASN A 212 12.62 -13.36 18.16
CA ASN A 212 11.38 -13.48 18.94
C ASN A 212 11.20 -14.90 19.50
N LEU A 213 11.46 -15.93 18.69
CA LEU A 213 11.38 -17.32 19.15
C LEU A 213 12.37 -17.61 20.29
N ASN A 214 13.61 -17.13 20.17
CA ASN A 214 14.62 -17.29 21.23
C ASN A 214 14.21 -16.57 22.51
N TYR A 215 13.65 -15.37 22.41
CA TYR A 215 13.14 -14.61 23.56
C TYR A 215 12.02 -15.38 24.29
N ASP A 216 11.05 -15.92 23.56
CA ASP A 216 9.95 -16.69 24.13
C ASP A 216 10.43 -17.98 24.81
N LEU A 217 11.42 -18.66 24.22
CA LEU A 217 12.05 -19.85 24.82
C LEU A 217 12.77 -19.50 26.14
N ILE A 218 13.50 -18.38 26.19
CA ILE A 218 14.18 -17.92 27.41
C ILE A 218 13.16 -17.53 28.47
N LYS A 219 12.08 -16.82 28.10
CA LYS A 219 11.02 -16.42 29.02
C LYS A 219 10.31 -17.64 29.62
N ARG A 220 9.99 -18.66 28.81
CA ARG A 220 9.40 -19.92 29.32
C ARG A 220 10.34 -20.68 30.25
N LYS A 221 11.65 -20.67 29.99
CA LYS A 221 12.66 -21.31 30.86
C LYS A 221 12.93 -20.58 32.17
N LYS A 222 12.60 -19.28 32.28
CA LYS A 222 12.76 -18.48 33.53
C LYS A 222 11.52 -18.48 34.43
N VAL A 223 10.36 -18.91 33.92
CA VAL A 223 9.09 -18.95 34.66
C VAL A 223 8.84 -20.33 35.30
N ILE A 224 9.72 -21.31 35.02
CA ILE A 224 9.80 -22.63 35.66
C ILE A 224 11.02 -22.62 36.57
#